data_AF-A0A2P0QLJ7-F1
#
_entry.id   AF-A0A2P0QLJ7-F1
#
_cell.length_a   1.000
_cell.length_b   1.000
_cell.length_c   1.000
_cell.angle_alpha   90.00
_cell.angle_beta   90.00
_cell.angle_gamma   90.00
#
_symmetry.space_group_name_H-M   'P 1'
#
loop_
_entity.id
_entity.type
_entity.pdbx_description
1 polymer ?
#
loop_
_entity_poly.entity_id
_entity_poly.type
_entity_poly.pdbx_seq_one_letter_code
_entity_poly.pdbx_strand_id
1 'polypeptide(L)'
;KEIACLITIDDIKELDLRLLEQTVIIPGRAFVHDAEAHEVLSRDGIDREVIRGPDMLTADAETSMGMTKDQVLAMELDGFAELILAINMYGR
;
A
#
# COMPACT_ATOMS: atom_id res chain seq x y z
N LYS A 1 6.66 -6.00 16.01
CA LYS A 1 7.36 -5.46 14.81
C LYS A 1 8.02 -4.15 15.19
N GLU A 2 9.36 -4.07 15.20
CA GLU A 2 10.10 -2.87 15.60
C GLU A 2 10.21 -1.80 14.50
N ILE A 3 9.82 -2.14 13.26
CA ILE A 3 9.60 -1.19 12.17
C ILE A 3 8.09 -1.20 11.86
N ALA A 4 7.37 -0.17 12.33
CA ALA A 4 5.92 -0.08 12.16
C ALA A 4 5.48 0.04 10.68
N CYS A 5 6.41 0.42 9.78
CA CYS A 5 6.12 0.70 8.38
C CYS A 5 6.37 -0.47 7.42
N LEU A 6 6.67 -1.68 7.92
CA LEU A 6 7.01 -2.81 7.07
C LEU A 6 5.88 -3.85 7.01
N ILE A 7 5.11 -3.80 5.92
CA ILE A 7 4.26 -4.90 5.47
C ILE A 7 5.15 -5.89 4.72
N THR A 8 5.11 -7.16 5.10
CA THR A 8 5.81 -8.28 4.47
C THR A 8 4.80 -9.26 3.93
N ILE A 9 5.29 -10.33 3.28
CA ILE A 9 4.40 -11.34 2.71
C ILE A 9 3.60 -12.07 3.79
N ASP A 10 4.16 -12.22 4.98
CA ASP A 10 3.49 -12.93 6.07
C ASP A 10 2.26 -12.16 6.55
N ASP A 11 2.29 -10.82 6.53
CA ASP A 11 1.07 -10.02 6.78
C ASP A 11 0.01 -10.23 5.70
N ILE A 12 0.43 -10.31 4.43
CA ILE A 12 -0.49 -10.53 3.31
C ILE A 12 -1.14 -11.92 3.42
N LYS A 13 -0.38 -12.94 3.87
CA LYS A 13 -0.90 -14.31 4.08
C LYS A 13 -1.95 -14.39 5.18
N GLU A 14 -1.98 -13.44 6.12
CA GLU A 14 -2.97 -13.38 7.20
C GLU A 14 -4.31 -12.76 6.76
N LEU A 15 -4.39 -12.16 5.57
CA LEU A 15 -5.61 -11.54 5.06
C LEU A 15 -6.69 -12.57 4.70
N ASP A 16 -7.94 -12.21 5.00
CA ASP A 16 -9.13 -12.91 4.50
C ASP A 16 -9.45 -12.45 3.08
N LEU A 17 -9.14 -13.31 2.11
CA LEU A 17 -9.27 -12.99 0.67
C LEU A 17 -10.71 -12.77 0.23
N ARG A 18 -11.70 -13.25 0.99
CA ARG A 18 -13.13 -13.04 0.71
C ARG A 18 -13.55 -11.57 0.86
N LEU A 19 -12.74 -10.77 1.55
CA LEU A 19 -12.96 -9.34 1.74
C LEU A 19 -12.26 -8.49 0.67
N LEU A 20 -11.50 -9.11 -0.22
CA LEU A 20 -10.72 -8.42 -1.23
C LEU A 20 -11.43 -8.44 -2.57
N GLU A 21 -11.47 -7.28 -3.21
CA GLU A 21 -11.86 -7.12 -4.60
C GLU A 21 -10.82 -7.77 -5.55
N GLN A 22 -11.16 -7.83 -6.83
CA GLN A 22 -10.28 -8.41 -7.85
C GLN A 22 -8.99 -7.58 -8.04
N THR A 23 -9.06 -6.26 -7.85
CA THR A 23 -7.90 -5.37 -7.91
C THR A 23 -7.49 -4.97 -6.51
N VAL A 24 -6.23 -5.22 -6.14
CA VAL A 24 -5.69 -4.95 -4.81
C VAL A 24 -4.53 -3.96 -4.92
N ILE A 25 -4.64 -2.84 -4.22
CA ILE A 25 -3.57 -1.85 -4.11
C ILE A 25 -2.80 -2.10 -2.82
N ILE A 26 -1.51 -2.39 -2.93
CA ILE A 26 -0.60 -2.54 -1.78
C ILE A 26 0.31 -1.32 -1.65
N PRO A 27 0.76 -0.94 -0.43
CA PRO A 27 1.66 0.20 -0.27
C PRO A 27 2.94 0.06 -1.10
N GLY A 28 3.41 1.18 -1.66
CA GLY A 28 4.59 1.20 -2.54
C GLY A 28 5.82 0.58 -1.87
N ARG A 29 6.04 0.90 -0.59
CA ARG A 29 7.15 0.40 0.23
C ARG A 29 6.91 -0.96 0.90
N ALA A 30 5.85 -1.69 0.56
CA ALA A 30 5.64 -3.04 1.09
C ALA A 30 6.81 -3.97 0.66
N PHE A 31 7.40 -4.67 1.62
CA PHE A 31 8.57 -5.52 1.40
C PHE A 31 8.15 -6.92 0.96
N VAL A 32 7.61 -6.96 -0.25
CA VAL A 32 7.10 -8.15 -0.94
C VAL A 32 7.48 -8.06 -2.40
N HIS A 33 7.77 -9.19 -3.05
CA HIS A 33 7.94 -9.21 -4.50
C HIS A 33 6.57 -9.28 -5.19
N ASP A 34 6.34 -8.53 -6.26
CA ASP A 34 5.01 -8.43 -6.90
C ASP A 34 4.44 -9.78 -7.31
N ALA A 35 5.27 -10.66 -7.87
CA ALA A 35 4.87 -12.03 -8.22
C ALA A 35 4.42 -12.86 -6.99
N GLU A 36 5.07 -12.66 -5.83
CA GLU A 36 4.71 -13.36 -4.59
C GLU A 36 3.42 -12.80 -3.99
N ALA A 37 3.23 -11.47 -4.03
CA ALA A 37 1.97 -10.84 -3.66
C ALA A 37 0.82 -11.37 -4.52
N HIS A 38 1.01 -11.43 -5.84
CA HIS A 38 0.02 -11.95 -6.78
C HIS A 38 -0.36 -13.40 -6.45
N GLU A 39 0.62 -14.28 -6.25
CA GLU A 39 0.38 -15.68 -5.90
C GLU A 39 -0.41 -15.82 -4.59
N VAL A 40 0.02 -15.11 -3.53
CA VAL A 40 -0.63 -15.20 -2.21
C VAL A 40 -2.03 -14.59 -2.24
N LEU A 41 -2.22 -13.46 -2.91
CA LEU A 41 -3.51 -12.80 -3.02
C LEU A 41 -4.47 -13.55 -3.95
N SER A 42 -3.98 -14.44 -4.81
CA SER A 42 -4.80 -15.25 -5.73
C SER A 42 -4.96 -16.72 -5.30
N ARG A 43 -4.49 -17.09 -4.10
CA ARG A 43 -4.49 -18.50 -3.63
C ARG A 43 -5.88 -19.12 -3.43
N ASP A 44 -6.94 -18.32 -3.44
CA ASP A 44 -8.35 -18.78 -3.40
C ASP A 44 -8.91 -19.11 -4.80
N GLY A 45 -8.10 -19.00 -5.84
CA GLY A 45 -8.45 -19.30 -7.23
C GLY A 45 -9.00 -18.11 -8.02
N ILE A 46 -9.12 -16.93 -7.41
CA ILE A 46 -9.45 -15.68 -8.10
C ILE A 46 -8.15 -14.99 -8.52
N ASP A 47 -7.95 -14.81 -9.81
CA ASP A 47 -6.80 -14.08 -10.36
C ASP A 47 -6.93 -12.58 -10.07
N ARG A 48 -6.13 -12.09 -9.12
CA ARG A 48 -6.17 -10.70 -8.66
C ARG A 48 -5.09 -9.85 -9.31
N GLU A 49 -5.44 -8.64 -9.71
CA GLU A 49 -4.46 -7.65 -10.17
C GLU A 49 -3.86 -6.93 -8.96
N VAL A 50 -2.54 -6.98 -8.81
CA VAL A 50 -1.83 -6.36 -7.69
C VAL A 50 -1.12 -5.10 -8.18
N ILE A 51 -1.49 -3.95 -7.61
CA ILE A 51 -0.95 -2.64 -7.98
C ILE A 51 -0.20 -2.05 -6.78
N ARG A 52 0.92 -1.38 -7.07
CA ARG A 52 1.64 -0.56 -6.07
C ARG A 52 0.99 0.81 -5.95
N GLY A 53 0.52 1.13 -4.76
CA GLY A 53 0.07 2.45 -4.38
C GLY A 53 1.24 3.36 -3.96
N PRO A 54 0.94 4.52 -3.34
CA PRO A 54 1.97 5.45 -2.89
C PRO A 54 2.84 4.85 -1.79
N ASP A 55 4.04 5.42 -1.64
CA ASP A 55 5.04 4.97 -0.68
C ASP A 55 4.65 5.26 0.77
N MET A 56 4.01 6.40 0.99
CA MET A 56 3.58 6.89 2.30
C MET A 56 2.30 7.72 2.15
N LEU A 57 1.41 7.59 3.13
CA LEU A 57 0.24 8.47 3.29
C LEU A 57 0.41 9.46 4.44
N THR A 58 1.31 9.16 5.38
CA THR A 58 1.55 9.94 6.59
C THR A 58 3.03 10.10 6.81
N ALA A 59 3.44 11.26 7.31
CA ALA A 59 4.82 11.44 7.74
C ALA A 59 5.06 10.70 9.06
N ASP A 60 6.12 9.90 9.13
CA ASP A 60 6.60 9.36 10.40
C ASP A 60 7.54 10.36 11.09
N ALA A 61 7.98 10.03 12.30
CA ALA A 61 8.87 10.89 13.09
C ALA A 61 10.22 11.15 12.40
N GLU A 62 10.67 10.25 11.53
CA GLU A 62 11.93 10.38 10.78
C GLU A 62 11.74 11.34 9.60
N THR A 63 10.71 11.12 8.80
CA THR A 63 10.41 11.88 7.58
C THR A 63 9.98 13.30 7.92
N SER A 64 9.25 13.50 9.03
CA SER A 64 8.82 14.83 9.50
C SER A 64 9.92 15.66 10.17
N MET A 65 11.09 15.07 10.45
CA MET A 65 12.18 15.78 11.14
C MET A 65 12.73 16.90 10.25
N GLY A 66 12.51 18.16 10.67
CA GLY A 66 12.93 19.34 9.92
C GLY A 66 11.88 19.88 8.93
N MET A 67 10.70 19.26 8.85
CA MET A 67 9.57 19.78 8.08
C MET A 67 8.74 20.77 8.93
N THR A 68 8.19 21.79 8.29
CA THR A 68 7.09 22.57 8.87
C THR A 68 5.79 21.80 8.78
N LYS A 69 4.79 22.22 9.55
CA LYS A 69 3.43 21.65 9.47
C LYS A 69 2.88 21.67 8.05
N ASP A 70 3.07 22.77 7.32
CA ASP A 70 2.56 22.91 5.95
C ASP A 70 3.25 21.96 4.98
N GLN A 71 4.55 21.71 5.18
CA GLN A 71 5.29 20.73 4.39
C GLN A 71 4.81 19.30 4.68
N VAL A 72 4.53 18.97 5.94
CA VAL A 72 3.97 17.66 6.30
C VAL A 72 2.60 17.49 5.64
N LEU A 73 1.72 18.48 5.75
CA LEU A 73 0.40 18.43 5.13
C LEU A 73 0.47 18.31 3.60
N ALA A 74 1.39 19.03 2.95
CA ALA A 74 1.58 18.93 1.52
C ALA A 74 1.99 17.50 1.10
N MET A 75 2.97 16.91 1.79
CA MET A 75 3.40 15.52 1.55
C MET A 75 2.25 14.52 1.70
N GLU A 76 1.47 14.64 2.78
CA GLU A 76 0.35 13.72 3.04
C GLU A 76 -0.76 13.88 1.98
N LEU A 77 -1.08 15.12 1.61
CA LEU A 77 -2.04 15.42 0.55
C LEU A 77 -1.59 14.86 -0.81
N ASP A 78 -0.32 14.97 -1.14
CA ASP A 78 0.25 14.39 -2.37
C ASP A 78 0.11 12.85 -2.36
N GLY A 79 0.45 12.20 -1.26
CA GLY A 79 0.26 10.75 -1.10
C GLY A 79 -1.19 10.30 -1.24
N PHE A 80 -2.14 11.03 -0.65
CA PHE A 80 -3.57 10.76 -0.84
C PHE A 80 -4.03 11.01 -2.27
N ALA A 81 -3.54 12.06 -2.93
CA ALA A 81 -3.87 12.34 -4.32
C ALA A 81 -3.39 11.20 -5.24
N GLU A 82 -2.18 10.69 -5.04
CA GLU A 82 -1.66 9.53 -5.77
C GLU A 82 -2.51 8.27 -5.53
N LEU A 83 -2.90 8.01 -4.28
CA LEU A 83 -3.79 6.87 -3.99
C LEU A 83 -5.14 6.99 -4.69
N ILE A 84 -5.75 8.18 -4.65
CA ILE A 84 -7.03 8.44 -5.32
C ILE A 84 -6.88 8.25 -6.84
N LEU A 85 -5.79 8.72 -7.43
CA LEU A 85 -5.49 8.52 -8.85
C LEU A 85 -5.33 7.04 -9.19
N ALA A 86 -4.63 6.27 -8.36
CA ALA A 86 -4.51 4.82 -8.54
C ALA A 86 -5.87 4.13 -8.45
N ILE A 87 -6.69 4.46 -7.45
CA ILE A 87 -8.05 3.93 -7.33
C ILE A 87 -8.91 4.29 -8.55
N ASN A 88 -8.84 5.53 -9.05
CA ASN A 88 -9.61 5.92 -10.23
C ASN A 88 -9.12 5.25 -11.52
N MET A 89 -7.84 4.91 -11.60
CA MET A 89 -7.24 4.27 -12.78
C MET A 89 -7.53 2.76 -12.82
N TYR A 90 -7.47 2.11 -11.67
CA TYR A 90 -7.51 0.64 -11.56
C TYR A 90 -8.79 0.10 -10.90
N GLY A 91 -9.51 0.93 -10.15
CA GLY A 91 -10.79 0.56 -9.54
C GLY A 91 -11.83 0.31 -10.61
N ARG A 92 -12.35 -0.93 -10.66
CA ARG A 92 -13.43 -1.36 -11.53
C ARG A 92 -14.61 -1.82 -10.70
#